data_AF-A0A348B3L5-F1
#
_entry.id   AF-A0A348B3L5-F1
#
_cell.length_a   1.000
_cell.length_b   1.000
_cell.length_c   1.000
_cell.angle_alpha   90.00
_cell.angle_beta   90.00
_cell.angle_gamma   90.00
#
_symmetry.space_group_name_H-M   'P 1'
#
loop_
_entity.id
_entity.type
_entity.pdbx_description
1 polymer ?
#
loop_
_entity_poly.entity_id
_entity_poly.type
_entity_poly.pdbx_seq_one_letter_code
_entity_poly.pdbx_strand_id
1 'polypeptide(L)' 'MGAGIAQVSAMNGYDTVVVDVAEEFLARGRERILDSLNRLSRRGQVREVNEVVSRLTFSKDYSAGKGQTWLLRQYLRS' A
#
# COMPACT_ATOMS: atom_id res chain seq x y z
N MET A 1 -3.13 -3.62 9.17
CA MET A 1 -3.76 -4.44 8.11
C MET A 1 -3.80 -3.74 6.75
N GLY A 2 -4.08 -2.43 6.65
CA GLY A 2 -4.10 -1.71 5.35
C GLY A 2 -2.85 -1.87 4.48
N ALA A 3 -1.65 -1.86 5.09
CA ALA A 3 -0.38 -2.08 4.39
C ALA A 3 -0.30 -3.44 3.66
N GLY A 4 -0.89 -4.51 4.22
CA GLY A 4 -0.89 -5.84 3.58
C GLY A 4 -1.81 -5.90 2.36
N ILE A 5 -2.96 -5.24 2.42
CA ILE A 5 -3.91 -5.18 1.29
C ILE A 5 -3.29 -4.33 0.16
N ALA A 6 -2.65 -3.22 0.52
CA ALA A 6 -1.96 -2.36 -0.43
C ALA A 6 -0.85 -3.10 -1.17
N GLN A 7 -0.05 -3.87 -0.44
CA GLN A 7 1.00 -4.71 -1.00
C GLN A 7 0.44 -5.75 -1.98
N VAL A 8 -0.59 -6.51 -1.58
CA VAL A 8 -1.16 -7.55 -2.46
C VAL A 8 -1.80 -6.94 -3.70
N SER A 9 -2.47 -5.80 -3.57
CA SER A 9 -3.10 -5.09 -4.69
C SER A 9 -2.04 -4.59 -5.69
N ALA A 10 -0.99 -3.94 -5.20
CA ALA A 10 0.11 -3.47 -6.04
C ALA A 10 0.91 -4.62 -6.68
N MET A 11 1.08 -5.74 -5.99
CA MET A 11 1.72 -6.95 -6.53
C MET A 11 0.91 -7.61 -7.65
N ASN A 12 -0.42 -7.44 -7.67
CA ASN A 12 -1.28 -7.90 -8.76
C ASN A 12 -1.41 -6.88 -9.89
N GLY A 13 -0.63 -5.80 -9.87
CA GLY A 13 -0.60 -4.79 -10.93
C GLY A 13 -1.66 -3.69 -10.80
N TYR A 14 -2.34 -3.58 -9.66
CA TYR A 14 -3.33 -2.53 -9.44
C TYR A 14 -2.71 -1.26 -8.86
N ASP A 15 -3.09 -0.11 -9.40
CA ASP A 15 -2.76 1.20 -8.81
C ASP A 15 -3.48 1.34 -7.47
N THR A 16 -2.69 1.42 -6.39
CA THR A 16 -3.24 1.36 -5.04
C THR A 16 -2.87 2.61 -4.29
N VAL A 17 -3.89 3.37 -3.86
CA VAL A 17 -3.69 4.55 -3.03
C VAL A 17 -4.01 4.20 -1.59
N VAL A 18 -3.02 4.38 -0.72
CA VAL A 18 -3.18 4.23 0.72
C VAL A 18 -3.47 5.61 1.29
N VAL A 19 -4.67 5.77 1.82
CA VAL A 19 -5.07 6.98 2.55
C VAL A 19 -5.15 6.69 4.04
N ASP A 20 -4.43 7.48 4.84
CA ASP A 20 -4.45 7.37 6.29
C ASP A 20 -4.53 8.77 6.93
N VAL A 21 -5.02 8.82 8.17
CA VAL A 21 -5.25 10.07 8.92
C VAL A 21 -3.99 10.65 9.53
N ALA A 22 -2.96 9.83 9.79
CA ALA A 22 -1.70 10.28 10.36
C ALA A 22 -0.50 9.88 9.49
N GLU A 23 0.44 10.82 9.33
CA GLU A 23 1.65 10.62 8.54
C GLU A 23 2.54 9.51 9.10
N GLU A 24 2.54 9.32 10.43
CA GLU A 24 3.24 8.21 11.09
C GLU A 24 2.72 6.84 10.64
N PHE A 25 1.42 6.69 10.37
CA PHE A 25 0.85 5.43 9.89
C PHE A 25 1.22 5.19 8.43
N LEU A 26 1.29 6.25 7.62
CA LEU A 26 1.79 6.18 6.24
C LEU A 26 3.27 5.75 6.21
N ALA A 27 4.12 6.37 7.04
CA ALA A 27 5.53 6.04 7.14
C ALA A 27 5.75 4.58 7.60
N ARG A 28 5.09 4.16 8.69
CA ARG A 28 5.13 2.77 9.17
C ARG A 28 4.56 1.79 8.15
N GLY A 29 3.52 2.17 7.41
CA GLY A 29 2.92 1.39 6.34
C GLY A 29 3.90 1.16 5.19
N ARG A 30 4.57 2.23 4.76
CA ARG A 30 5.61 2.19 3.72
C ARG A 30 6.78 1.30 4.12
N GLU A 31 7.31 1.44 5.34
CA GLU A 31 8.38 0.58 5.85
C GLU A 31 7.98 -0.89 5.85
N ARG A 32 6.78 -1.22 6.34
CA ARG A 32 6.27 -2.60 6.35
C ARG A 32 6.15 -3.19 4.95
N ILE A 33 5.67 -2.41 3.99
CA ILE A 33 5.54 -2.85 2.60
C ILE A 33 6.93 -3.09 2.00
N LEU A 34 7.88 -2.19 2.21
CA LEU A 34 9.26 -2.35 1.73
C LEU A 34 9.94 -3.59 2.33
N ASP A 35 9.82 -3.83 3.64
CA ASP A 35 10.39 -5.02 4.28
C ASP A 35 9.76 -6.30 3.73
N SER A 36 8.42 -6.34 3.56
CA SER A 36 7.75 -7.49 2.97
C SER A 36 8.12 -7.73 1.51
N LEU A 37 8.20 -6.68 0.69
CA LEU A 37 8.61 -6.79 -0.71
C LEU A 37 10.06 -7.27 -0.83
N ASN A 38 10.97 -6.80 0.02
CA ASN A 38 12.36 -7.26 0.05
C ASN A 38 12.44 -8.74 0.44
N ARG A 39 11.66 -9.19 1.44
CA ARG A 39 11.55 -10.61 1.80
C ARG A 39 11.01 -11.47 0.65
N LEU A 40 9.99 -10.99 -0.07
CA LEU A 40 9.40 -11.70 -1.22
C LEU A 40 10.35 -11.75 -2.42
N SER A 41 11.12 -10.68 -2.65
CA SER A 41 12.15 -10.63 -3.68
C SER A 41 13.28 -11.62 -3.38
N ARG A 42 13.74 -11.70 -2.13
CA ARG A 42 14.70 -12.74 -1.69
C ARG A 42 14.18 -14.16 -1.86
N ARG A 43 12.86 -14.37 -1.81
CA ARG A 43 12.21 -15.66 -2.09
C ARG A 43 11.96 -15.90 -3.57
N GLY A 44 12.27 -14.96 -4.46
CA GLY A 44 12.04 -15.04 -5.89
C GLY A 44 10.57 -14.88 -6.32
N GLN A 45 9.68 -14.48 -5.39
CA GLN A 45 8.24 -14.29 -5.68
C GLN A 45 7.94 -12.94 -6.32
N VAL A 46 8.84 -11.95 -6.19
CA VAL A 46 8.70 -10.62 -6.81
C VAL A 46 10.02 -10.25 -7.48
N ARG A 47 9.99 -10.02 -8.79
CA ARG A 47 11.15 -9.56 -9.57
C ARG A 47 11.23 -8.03 -9.60
N GLU A 48 10.10 -7.38 -9.82
CA GLU A 48 10.03 -5.92 -10.02
C GLU A 48 9.50 -5.18 -8.79
N VAL A 49 10.28 -5.17 -7.70
CA VAL A 49 9.89 -4.45 -6.47
C VAL A 49 9.69 -2.96 -6.73
N ASN A 50 10.53 -2.35 -7.57
CA ASN A 50 10.42 -0.93 -7.93
C ASN A 50 9.11 -0.61 -8.65
N GLU A 51 8.64 -1.51 -9.52
CA GLU A 51 7.38 -1.32 -10.23
C GLU A 51 6.18 -1.37 -9.27
N VAL A 52 6.19 -2.31 -8.33
CA VAL A 52 5.16 -2.42 -7.29
C VAL A 52 5.14 -1.17 -6.40
N VAL A 53 6.30 -0.64 -6.05
CA VAL A 53 6.42 0.61 -5.27
C VAL A 53 5.93 1.82 -6.07
N SER A 54 6.18 1.87 -7.39
CA SER A 54 5.68 2.93 -8.26
C SER A 54 4.16 2.99 -8.33
N ARG A 55 3.47 1.85 -8.16
CA ARG A 55 2.00 1.76 -8.16
C ARG A 55 1.37 2.14 -6.81
N LEU A 56 2.19 2.32 -5.77
CA LEU A 56 1.75 2.67 -4.43
C LEU A 56 1.84 4.18 -4.22
N THR A 57 0.68 4.81 -4.05
CA THR A 57 0.60 6.23 -3.68
C THR A 57 0.13 6.35 -2.24
N PHE A 58 0.86 7.10 -1.42
CA PHE A 58 0.48 7.40 -0.04
C PHE A 58 -0.04 8.83 0.01
N SER A 59 -1.24 9.03 0.53
CA SER A 59 -1.82 10.36 0.69
C SER A 59 -2.49 10.48 2.05
N LYS A 60 -2.45 11.67 2.64
CA LYS A 60 -3.21 12.00 3.85
C LYS A 60 -4.63 12.48 3.55
N ASP A 61 -4.92 12.73 2.27
CA ASP A 61 -6.15 13.37 1.85
C ASP A 61 -7.17 12.35 1.34
N TYR A 62 -8.30 12.26 2.04
CA TYR A 62 -9.43 11.39 1.66
C TYR A 62 -10.05 11.80 0.32
N SER A 63 -9.85 13.04 -0.13
CA SER A 63 -10.31 13.48 -1.45
C SER A 63 -9.50 12.86 -2.59
N ALA A 64 -8.31 12.30 -2.34
CA ALA A 64 -7.54 11.56 -3.34
C ALA A 64 -8.21 10.22 -3.76
N GLY A 65 -9.14 9.71 -2.93
CA GLY A 65 -9.91 8.50 -3.23
C GLY A 65 -11.16 8.71 -4.09
N LYS A 66 -11.54 9.95 -4.41
CA LYS A 66 -12.84 10.27 -5.04
C LYS A 66 -13.01 9.81 -6.50
N GLY A 67 -12.03 9.15 -7.09
CA GLY A 67 -12.10 8.60 -8.46
C GLY A 67 -11.82 7.10 -8.56
N GLN A 68 -11.70 6.38 -7.43
CA GLN A 68 -11.34 4.97 -7.46
C GLN A 68 -12.55 4.06 -7.50
N THR A 69 -12.48 3.05 -8.38
CA THR A 69 -13.50 2.02 -8.56
C THR A 69 -13.72 1.19 -7.29
N TRP A 70 -12.71 1.07 -6.42
CA TRP A 70 -12.79 0.29 -5.18
C TRP A 70 -12.24 1.09 -4.00
N LEU A 71 -13.09 1.41 -3.02
CA LEU A 71 -12.71 2.08 -1.79
C LEU A 71 -12.81 1.12 -0.61
N LEU A 72 -11.66 0.68 -0.08
CA LEU A 72 -11.61 -0.21 1.08
C LEU A 72 -11.37 0.59 2.35
N ARG A 73 -12.45 0.94 3.06
CA ARG A 73 -12.39 1.74 4.29
C ARG A 73 -12.24 0.84 5.51
N GLN A 74 -11.10 0.92 6.19
CA GLN A 74 -10.88 0.23 7.45
C GLN A 74 -11.15 1.18 8.62
N TYR A 75 -12.09 0.82 9.49
CA TYR A 75 -12.30 1.50 10.76
C TYR A 75 -11.50 0.76 11.84
N LEU A 76 -10.57 1.47 12.48
CA LEU A 76 -10.02 1.06 13.77
C LEU A 76 -11.19 1.10 14.78
N ARG A 77 -11.76 -0.06 15.13
CA ARG A 77 -12.51 -0.19 16.37
C ARG A 77 -11.48 -0.24 17.50
N SER A 78 -11.56 0.76 18.38
CA SER A 78 -10.88 0.78 19.69
C SER A 78 -11.35 -0.37 20.56
#